data_AF-A0A212JQR4-F1
#
_entry.id   AF-A0A212JQR4-F1
#
_cell.length_a   1.000
_cell.length_b   1.000
_cell.length_c   1.000
_cell.angle_alpha   90.00
_cell.angle_beta   90.00
_cell.angle_gamma   90.00
#
_symmetry.space_group_name_H-M   'P 1'
#
loop_
_entity.id
_entity.type
_entity.pdbx_description
1 polymer ?
#
loop_
_entity_poly.entity_id
_entity_poly.type
_entity_poly.pdbx_seq_one_letter_code
_entity_poly.pdbx_strand_id
1 'polypeptide(L)'
;MKATILTSVFAVLVSTMNLNARNVTTYSNVENGEFGVKKEYVSINKETSKPESKEYYHYDQNGNIVEKTVSVWNENTGWENAATYSYQYGDANKVAYVAYTKWDKNNERWSEKSDITVHIYNDKDEFLTTKQIQVENKTAYNLISQK
;
A
#
# COMPACT_ATOMS: atom_id res chain seq x y z
N MET A 1 -11.17 -14.37 40.01
CA MET A 1 -11.79 -13.82 38.78
C MET A 1 -11.35 -12.38 38.61
N LYS A 2 -10.51 -12.09 37.62
CA LYS A 2 -10.29 -10.74 37.06
C LYS A 2 -9.92 -10.93 35.59
N ALA A 3 -10.93 -10.97 34.73
CA ALA A 3 -10.71 -10.87 33.29
C ALA A 3 -10.52 -9.39 32.98
N THR A 4 -9.28 -8.98 32.71
CA THR A 4 -9.00 -7.65 32.17
C THR A 4 -9.40 -7.69 30.70
N ILE A 5 -10.51 -7.03 30.37
CA ILE A 5 -11.02 -6.89 29.01
C ILE A 5 -10.07 -5.94 28.26
N LEU A 6 -9.16 -6.50 27.45
CA LEU A 6 -8.28 -5.75 26.56
C LEU A 6 -9.01 -5.47 25.25
N THR A 7 -10.06 -4.65 25.31
CA THR A 7 -10.89 -4.30 24.14
C THR A 7 -11.01 -2.79 24.04
N SER A 8 -9.96 -2.04 23.66
CA SER A 8 -10.13 -0.59 23.51
C SER A 8 -9.10 0.19 22.69
N VAL A 9 -8.51 -0.35 21.62
CA VAL A 9 -7.81 0.51 20.63
C VAL A 9 -8.03 0.08 19.17
N PHE A 10 -8.24 -1.21 18.89
CA PHE A 10 -8.44 -1.67 17.51
C PHE A 10 -9.76 -1.21 16.86
N ALA A 11 -10.78 -0.86 17.66
CA ALA A 11 -12.10 -0.49 17.15
C ALA A 11 -12.14 0.89 16.45
N VAL A 12 -11.17 1.77 16.69
CA VAL A 12 -11.18 3.15 16.15
C VAL A 12 -10.59 3.23 14.75
N LEU A 13 -9.78 2.25 14.31
CA LEU A 13 -9.20 2.24 12.96
C LEU A 13 -10.09 1.57 11.91
N VAL A 14 -11.10 0.78 12.33
CA VAL A 14 -12.04 0.14 11.40
C VAL A 14 -13.23 1.05 11.04
N SER A 15 -13.45 2.13 11.79
CA SER A 15 -14.63 3.00 11.65
C SER A 15 -14.58 3.98 10.47
N THR A 16 -13.47 4.07 9.72
CA THR A 16 -13.39 4.86 8.48
C THR A 16 -13.46 4.01 7.20
N MET A 17 -13.67 2.70 7.34
CA MET A 17 -14.04 1.87 6.19
C MET A 17 -15.44 2.28 5.74
N ASN A 18 -15.49 3.10 4.69
CA ASN A 18 -16.69 3.23 3.88
C ASN A 18 -17.03 1.84 3.33
N LEU A 19 -17.87 1.08 4.05
CA LEU A 19 -18.49 -0.16 3.58
C LEU A 19 -19.51 0.20 2.49
N ASN A 20 -19.03 0.75 1.39
CA ASN A 20 -19.80 0.78 0.17
C ASN A 20 -19.88 -0.67 -0.30
N ALA A 21 -21.09 -1.24 -0.28
CA ALA A 21 -21.34 -2.53 -0.89
C ALA A 21 -21.06 -2.42 -2.40
N ARG A 22 -19.83 -2.70 -2.81
CA ARG A 22 -19.46 -2.78 -4.23
C ARG A 22 -20.07 -4.05 -4.81
N ASN A 23 -20.57 -3.97 -6.04
CA ASN A 23 -21.16 -5.12 -6.74
C ASN A 23 -20.09 -6.06 -7.32
N VAL A 24 -19.15 -6.47 -6.47
CA VAL A 24 -17.98 -7.28 -6.84
C VAL A 24 -17.85 -8.49 -5.93
N THR A 25 -17.36 -9.59 -6.49
CA THR A 25 -16.83 -10.74 -5.74
C THR A 25 -15.31 -10.60 -5.70
N THR A 26 -14.72 -10.71 -4.52
CA THR A 26 -13.27 -10.61 -4.34
C THR A 26 -12.69 -11.99 -4.01
N TYR A 27 -11.77 -12.44 -4.86
CA TYR A 27 -10.95 -13.63 -4.61
C TYR A 27 -9.66 -13.22 -3.92
N SER A 28 -9.14 -14.08 -3.06
CA SER A 28 -7.88 -13.84 -2.36
C SER A 28 -6.94 -15.02 -2.49
N ASN A 29 -5.67 -14.74 -2.77
CA ASN A 29 -4.59 -15.70 -2.61
C ASN A 29 -3.60 -15.18 -1.55
N VAL A 30 -3.06 -16.09 -0.73
CA VAL A 30 -2.12 -15.75 0.34
C VAL A 30 -0.97 -16.74 0.30
N GLU A 31 0.25 -16.21 0.18
CA GLU A 31 1.49 -16.97 0.15
C GLU A 31 2.36 -16.52 1.33
N ASN A 32 2.80 -17.47 2.15
CA ASN A 32 3.73 -17.21 3.24
C ASN A 32 5.13 -17.61 2.79
N GLY A 33 6.12 -16.75 3.01
CA GLY A 33 7.51 -17.02 2.68
C GLY A 33 8.46 -16.55 3.78
N GLU A 34 9.75 -16.84 3.59
CA GLU A 34 10.79 -16.49 4.58
C GLU A 34 10.90 -14.99 4.83
N PHE A 35 10.59 -14.16 3.83
CA PHE A 35 10.69 -12.69 3.92
C PHE A 35 9.37 -12.00 4.31
N GLY A 36 8.31 -12.77 4.60
CA GLY A 36 7.01 -12.25 5.01
C GLY A 36 5.84 -12.85 4.23
N VAL A 37 4.75 -12.10 4.11
CA VAL A 37 3.47 -12.59 3.54
C VAL A 37 3.13 -11.82 2.28
N LYS A 38 2.78 -12.54 1.21
CA LYS A 38 2.25 -11.96 -0.02
C LYS A 38 0.76 -12.22 -0.09
N LYS A 39 -0.02 -11.20 -0.40
CA LYS A 39 -1.48 -11.33 -0.60
C LYS A 39 -1.85 -10.75 -1.94
N GLU A 40 -2.68 -11.46 -2.68
CA GLU A 40 -3.29 -10.97 -3.91
C GLU A 40 -4.80 -10.97 -3.73
N TYR A 41 -5.45 -9.89 -4.14
CA TYR A 41 -6.90 -9.74 -4.17
C TYR A 41 -7.35 -9.39 -5.58
N VAL A 42 -8.29 -10.15 -6.13
CA VAL A 42 -8.88 -9.90 -7.46
C VAL A 42 -10.36 -9.63 -7.29
N SER A 43 -10.82 -8.46 -7.71
CA SER A 43 -12.24 -8.08 -7.70
C SER A 43 -12.85 -8.29 -9.07
N ILE A 44 -13.98 -9.00 -9.11
CA ILE A 44 -14.73 -9.32 -10.32
C ILE A 44 -16.14 -8.77 -10.17
N ASN A 45 -16.61 -8.06 -11.19
CA ASN A 45 -17.98 -7.56 -11.26
C ASN A 45 -18.98 -8.74 -11.24
N LYS A 46 -19.95 -8.72 -10.32
CA LYS A 46 -20.90 -9.84 -10.15
C LYS A 46 -21.87 -10.02 -11.31
N GLU A 47 -22.24 -8.94 -11.99
CA GLU A 47 -23.23 -8.99 -13.08
C GLU A 47 -22.61 -9.43 -14.39
N THR A 48 -21.42 -8.90 -14.70
CA THR A 48 -20.75 -9.12 -15.99
C THR A 48 -19.69 -10.22 -15.92
N SER A 49 -19.32 -10.67 -14.72
CA SER A 49 -18.17 -11.56 -14.47
C SER A 49 -16.83 -11.03 -15.00
N LYS A 50 -16.76 -9.72 -15.29
CA LYS A 50 -15.53 -9.08 -15.77
C LYS A 50 -14.61 -8.74 -14.60
N PRO A 51 -13.29 -8.99 -14.72
CA PRO A 51 -12.33 -8.49 -13.74
C PRO A 51 -12.35 -6.97 -13.71
N GLU A 52 -12.23 -6.37 -12.53
CA GLU A 52 -12.19 -4.91 -12.36
C GLU A 52 -10.83 -4.44 -11.85
N SER A 53 -10.38 -5.00 -10.73
CA SER A 53 -9.11 -4.63 -10.10
C SER A 53 -8.38 -5.83 -9.54
N LYS A 54 -7.06 -5.70 -9.46
CA LYS A 54 -6.17 -6.63 -8.78
C LYS A 54 -5.24 -5.84 -7.88
N GLU A 55 -5.14 -6.24 -6.62
CA GLU A 55 -4.29 -5.61 -5.63
C GLU A 55 -3.34 -6.64 -5.05
N TYR A 56 -2.04 -6.39 -5.19
CA TYR A 56 -1.00 -7.19 -4.59
C TYR A 56 -0.42 -6.44 -3.39
N TYR A 57 -0.17 -7.17 -2.30
CA TYR A 57 0.42 -6.68 -1.09
C TYR A 57 1.58 -7.57 -0.70
N HIS A 58 2.69 -6.96 -0.31
CA HIS A 58 3.79 -7.63 0.36
C HIS A 58 3.90 -7.08 1.78
N TYR A 59 3.85 -7.98 2.75
CA TYR A 59 4.04 -7.69 4.16
C TYR A 59 5.38 -8.25 4.62
N ASP A 60 6.10 -7.54 5.49
CA ASP A 60 7.27 -8.08 6.17
C ASP A 60 6.87 -9.10 7.26
N GLN A 61 7.86 -9.68 7.94
CA GLN A 61 7.65 -10.63 9.04
C GLN A 61 6.92 -10.03 10.26
N ASN A 62 6.94 -8.70 10.41
CA ASN A 62 6.25 -7.99 11.49
C ASN A 62 4.80 -7.64 11.12
N GLY A 63 4.36 -7.98 9.90
CA GLY A 63 3.03 -7.68 9.39
C GLY A 63 2.88 -6.25 8.88
N ASN A 64 3.98 -5.52 8.67
CA ASN A 64 3.96 -4.21 8.03
C ASN A 64 3.82 -4.36 6.52
N ILE A 65 3.04 -3.51 5.87
CA ILE A 65 2.99 -3.48 4.41
C ILE A 65 4.31 -2.89 3.93
N VAL A 66 5.07 -3.58 3.11
CA VAL A 66 6.29 -3.06 2.46
C VAL A 66 5.95 -2.49 1.09
N GLU A 67 5.09 -3.19 0.37
CA GLU A 67 4.68 -2.81 -0.98
C GLU A 67 3.19 -3.10 -1.19
N LYS A 68 2.53 -2.20 -1.94
CA LYS A 68 1.22 -2.46 -2.55
C LYS A 68 1.28 -2.11 -4.03
N THR A 69 0.87 -3.02 -4.89
CA THR A 69 0.70 -2.77 -6.32
C THR A 69 -0.77 -2.91 -6.71
N VAL A 70 -1.26 -1.94 -7.49
CA VAL A 70 -2.63 -1.90 -8.01
C VAL A 70 -2.58 -2.07 -9.52
N SER A 71 -3.37 -3.02 -10.02
CA SER A 71 -3.59 -3.25 -11.45
C SER A 71 -5.08 -3.17 -11.76
N VAL A 72 -5.40 -2.78 -13.00
CA VAL A 72 -6.76 -2.71 -13.54
C VAL A 72 -6.88 -3.62 -14.75
N TRP A 73 -8.08 -4.13 -15.00
CA TRP A 73 -8.32 -4.97 -16.18
C TRP A 73 -8.52 -4.11 -17.43
N ASN A 74 -7.82 -4.47 -18.50
CA ASN A 74 -8.00 -3.96 -19.83
C ASN A 74 -8.49 -5.09 -20.74
N GLU A 75 -9.56 -4.87 -21.48
CA GLU A 75 -10.17 -5.90 -22.34
C GLU A 75 -9.24 -6.39 -23.47
N ASN A 76 -8.29 -5.57 -23.90
CA ASN A 76 -7.40 -5.89 -25.02
C ASN A 76 -6.07 -6.50 -24.57
N THR A 77 -5.58 -6.10 -23.40
CA THR A 77 -4.21 -6.40 -22.92
C THR A 77 -4.19 -7.16 -21.60
N GLY A 78 -5.34 -7.37 -20.97
CA GLY A 78 -5.46 -8.05 -19.67
C GLY A 78 -5.10 -7.13 -18.50
N TRP A 79 -4.44 -7.68 -17.48
CA TRP A 79 -4.06 -6.89 -16.30
C TRP A 79 -2.96 -5.88 -16.63
N GLU A 80 -3.27 -4.60 -16.46
CA GLU A 80 -2.33 -3.49 -16.59
C GLU A 80 -2.04 -2.87 -15.22
N ASN A 81 -0.78 -2.58 -14.93
CA ASN A 81 -0.42 -1.83 -13.73
C ASN A 81 -1.02 -0.42 -13.77
N ALA A 82 -1.46 0.06 -12.61
CA ALA A 82 -1.99 1.41 -12.43
C ALA A 82 -1.08 2.23 -11.50
N ALA A 83 -0.69 1.65 -10.37
CA ALA A 83 0.12 2.32 -9.36
C ALA A 83 0.84 1.32 -8.47
N THR A 84 1.90 1.79 -7.83
CA THR A 84 2.55 1.11 -6.71
C THR A 84 2.74 2.07 -5.54
N TYR A 85 2.77 1.50 -4.34
CA TYR A 85 3.03 2.17 -3.07
C TYR A 85 4.13 1.41 -2.35
N SER A 86 5.19 2.10 -1.97
CA SER A 86 6.19 1.56 -1.05
C SER A 86 6.09 2.26 0.30
N TYR A 87 6.30 1.50 1.35
CA TYR A 87 6.14 1.96 2.73
C TYR A 87 7.47 1.77 3.45
N GLN A 88 7.88 2.79 4.18
CA GLN A 88 9.03 2.71 5.07
C GLN A 88 8.57 3.00 6.48
N TYR A 89 9.12 2.23 7.41
CA TYR A 89 8.84 2.37 8.83
C TYR A 89 10.08 2.91 9.53
N GLY A 90 9.86 3.78 10.52
CA GLY A 90 10.88 4.33 11.40
C GLY A 90 10.77 3.73 12.79
N ASP A 91 11.10 4.54 13.80
CA ASP A 91 11.07 4.13 15.19
C ASP A 91 9.68 3.69 15.65
N ALA A 92 9.68 2.79 16.66
CA ALA A 92 8.47 2.17 17.21
C ALA A 92 7.55 1.54 16.15
N ASN A 93 8.11 1.14 14.99
CA ASN A 93 7.39 0.52 13.88
C ASN A 93 6.26 1.40 13.32
N LYS A 94 6.46 2.73 13.31
CA LYS A 94 5.52 3.70 12.72
C LYS A 94 5.88 3.99 11.27
N VAL A 95 4.88 4.23 10.44
CA VAL A 95 5.11 4.61 9.03
C VAL A 95 5.87 5.93 9.00
N ALA A 96 7.10 5.92 8.48
CA ALA A 96 7.90 7.12 8.27
C ALA A 96 7.49 7.81 6.97
N TYR A 97 7.37 7.06 5.88
CA TYR A 97 6.84 7.59 4.62
C TYR A 97 6.15 6.53 3.76
N VAL A 98 5.28 7.01 2.87
CA VAL A 98 4.65 6.24 1.80
C VAL A 98 4.97 6.91 0.47
N ALA A 99 5.59 6.18 -0.45
CA ALA A 99 5.86 6.67 -1.80
C ALA A 99 4.86 6.07 -2.79
N TYR A 100 4.09 6.92 -3.46
CA TYR A 100 3.19 6.55 -4.54
C TYR A 100 3.86 6.78 -5.90
N THR A 101 3.82 5.77 -6.76
CA THR A 101 4.36 5.87 -8.13
C THR A 101 3.33 5.35 -9.12
N LYS A 102 3.00 6.18 -10.12
CA LYS A 102 2.05 5.81 -11.16
C LYS A 102 2.73 4.97 -12.25
N TRP A 103 1.99 4.03 -12.85
CA TRP A 103 2.45 3.35 -14.07
C TRP A 103 2.34 4.28 -15.29
N ASP A 104 3.42 4.43 -16.05
CA ASP A 104 3.42 5.08 -17.35
C ASP A 104 3.10 4.04 -18.42
N LYS A 105 1.83 4.03 -18.85
CA LYS A 105 1.33 3.10 -19.86
C LYS A 105 2.00 3.28 -21.22
N ASN A 106 2.39 4.50 -21.60
CA ASN A 106 2.97 4.76 -22.92
C ASN A 106 4.39 4.22 -23.04
N ASN A 107 5.11 4.19 -21.92
CA ASN A 107 6.49 3.75 -21.83
C ASN A 107 6.66 2.38 -21.16
N GLU A 108 5.54 1.74 -20.79
CA GLU A 108 5.46 0.43 -20.12
C GLU A 108 6.42 0.31 -18.93
N ARG A 109 6.48 1.35 -18.10
CA ARG A 109 7.36 1.40 -16.92
C ARG A 109 6.74 2.22 -15.80
N TRP A 110 7.27 2.10 -14.58
CA TRP A 110 6.92 3.03 -13.51
C TRP A 110 7.37 4.46 -13.86
N SER A 111 6.57 5.45 -13.49
CA SER A 111 6.91 6.85 -13.70
C SER A 111 8.23 7.19 -13.01
N GLU A 112 9.03 8.03 -13.67
CA GLU A 112 10.22 8.64 -13.07
C GLU A 112 9.85 9.70 -12.00
N LYS A 113 8.60 9.77 -11.57
CA LYS A 113 8.14 10.66 -10.51
C LYS A 113 7.34 9.88 -9.47
N SER A 114 7.65 10.14 -8.21
CA SER A 114 6.89 9.61 -7.08
C SER A 114 6.41 10.75 -6.19
N ASP A 115 5.19 10.62 -5.69
CA ASP A 115 4.66 11.48 -4.63
C ASP A 115 4.88 10.78 -3.29
N ILE A 116 5.71 11.37 -2.44
CA ILE A 116 6.07 10.85 -1.12
C ILE A 116 5.30 11.60 -0.06
N THR A 117 4.56 10.86 0.77
CA THR A 117 3.92 11.38 1.98
C THR A 117 4.76 10.97 3.19
N VAL A 118 5.45 11.94 3.79
CA VAL A 118 6.24 11.77 5.01
C VAL A 118 5.34 12.03 6.22
N HIS A 119 5.37 11.14 7.20
CA HIS A 119 4.67 11.30 8.48
C HIS A 119 5.65 11.83 9.51
N ILE A 120 5.26 12.89 10.22
CA ILE A 120 6.11 13.59 11.18
C ILE A 120 5.53 13.39 12.57
N TYR A 121 6.39 12.98 13.50
CA TYR A 121 6.08 12.69 14.89
C TYR A 121 6.88 13.60 15.82
N ASN A 122 6.40 13.81 17.05
CA ASN A 122 7.20 14.47 18.09
C ASN A 122 8.13 13.46 18.80
N ASP A 123 8.87 13.95 19.80
CA ASP A 123 9.79 13.19 20.65
C ASP A 123 9.10 12.15 21.56
N LYS A 124 7.78 12.19 21.65
CA LYS A 124 6.94 11.21 22.36
C LYS A 124 6.26 10.23 21.39
N ASP A 125 6.71 10.22 20.15
CA ASP A 125 6.17 9.46 19.03
C ASP A 125 4.69 9.77 18.69
N GLU A 126 4.16 10.92 19.10
CA GLU A 126 2.80 11.34 18.77
C GLU A 126 2.78 11.92 17.35
N PHE A 127 1.79 11.53 16.56
CA PHE A 127 1.63 12.05 15.20
C PHE A 127 1.35 13.55 15.23
N LEU A 128 2.11 14.32 14.47
CA LEU A 128 1.92 15.76 14.34
C LEU A 128 1.24 16.13 13.02
N THR A 129 1.85 15.72 11.90
CA THR A 129 1.40 16.12 10.57
C THR A 129 1.97 15.21 9.48
N THR A 130 1.52 15.43 8.25
CA THR A 130 2.15 14.87 7.05
C THR A 130 2.72 15.96 6.16
N LYS A 131 3.78 15.63 5.42
CA LYS A 131 4.36 16.47 4.38
C LYS A 131 4.37 15.70 3.06
N GLN A 132 3.87 16.32 2.01
CA GLN A 132 3.92 15.77 0.65
C GLN A 132 5.10 16.37 -0.11
N ILE A 133 5.84 15.52 -0.81
CA ILE A 133 7.01 15.89 -1.62
C ILE A 133 6.95 15.07 -2.91
N GLN A 134 7.10 15.72 -4.05
CA GLN A 134 7.31 15.01 -5.31
C GLN A 134 8.82 14.84 -5.56
N VAL A 135 9.25 13.64 -5.90
CA VAL A 135 10.66 13.31 -6.19
C VAL A 135 10.77 12.80 -7.62
N GLU A 136 11.80 13.26 -8.34
CA GLU A 136 12.17 12.71 -9.65
C GLU A 136 13.14 11.54 -9.44
N ASN A 137 12.74 10.34 -9.80
CA ASN A 137 13.53 9.10 -9.77
C ASN A 137 14.43 9.00 -11.00
N LYS A 138 15.22 10.05 -11.29
CA LYS A 138 16.21 10.00 -12.37
C LYS A 138 17.46 9.30 -11.84
N THR A 139 17.97 8.33 -12.60
CA THR A 139 19.19 7.56 -12.28
C THR A 139 20.48 8.39 -12.29
N ALA A 140 20.41 9.70 -12.59
CA ALA A 140 21.57 10.60 -12.68
C ALA A 140 21.85 11.38 -11.38
N TYR A 141 21.36 10.93 -10.22
CA TYR A 141 21.76 11.50 -8.93
C TYR A 141 22.88 10.67 -8.31
N ASN A 142 24.01 11.33 -8.02
CA ASN A 142 24.97 10.82 -7.05
C ASN A 142 24.22 10.65 -5.73
N LEU A 143 23.95 9.39 -5.34
CA LEU A 143 23.33 9.06 -4.06
C LEU A 143 24.23 9.58 -2.93
N ILE A 144 23.89 10.74 -2.35
CA ILE A 144 24.56 11.24 -1.15
C ILE A 144 23.81 10.64 0.03
N SER A 145 24.27 9.49 0.50
CA SER A 145 23.97 9.03 1.86
C SER A 145 24.78 9.93 2.81
N GLN A 146 24.11 10.75 3.61
CA GLN A 146 24.74 11.32 4.80
C GLN A 146 24.65 10.27 5.91
N LYS A 147 25.82 9.94 6.46
CA LYS A 147 26.00 9.11 7.65
C LYS A 147 25.71 9.91 8.90
#